data_AF-A0A914FX91-F1
#
_entry.id   AF-A0A914FX91-F1
#
_cell.length_a   1.000
_cell.length_b   1.000
_cell.length_c   1.000
_cell.angle_alpha   90.00
_cell.angle_beta   90.00
_cell.angle_gamma   90.00
#
_symmetry.space_group_name_H-M   'P 1'
#
loop_
_entity.id
_entity.type
_entity.pdbx_description
1 polymer ?
#
loop_
_entity_poly.entity_id
_entity_poly.type
_entity_poly.pdbx_seq_one_letter_code
_entity_poly.pdbx_strand_id
1 'polypeptide(L)'
;MWALDENGDVQNEVAALVDWHLMHEGSPMSDLAQFLVLCCDGIVRRQAETFAIEYYYECLIEEFNGNISKVPYTIEQLKKAYNYAYLTRALYIIGVMEYFVPGIEAHIKDESIKAAFYESAYNYAYLTRALYIIGVMEYFVPGIEAHINDESIKAAFYESGALRSFHALQDADKLLQGEQNDLFIKFGL
;
A
#
# COMPACT_ATOMS: atom_id res chain seq x y z
N MET A 1 3.22 -0.57 -20.81
CA MET A 1 2.47 -1.00 -22.01
C MET A 1 3.11 -2.28 -22.54
N TRP A 2 2.28 -3.25 -22.90
CA TRP A 2 2.73 -4.55 -23.40
C TRP A 2 2.86 -4.53 -24.92
N ALA A 3 3.76 -5.34 -25.47
CA ALA A 3 3.91 -5.52 -26.90
C ALA A 3 2.68 -6.21 -27.50
N LEU A 4 2.45 -5.93 -28.78
CA LEU A 4 1.39 -6.55 -29.57
C LEU A 4 2.04 -7.44 -30.63
N ASP A 5 1.42 -8.58 -30.92
CA ASP A 5 1.83 -9.42 -32.06
C ASP A 5 1.25 -8.93 -33.39
N GLU A 6 1.51 -9.71 -34.44
CA GLU A 6 1.05 -9.45 -35.81
C GLU A 6 -0.48 -9.36 -35.94
N ASN A 7 -1.23 -9.97 -35.02
CA ASN A 7 -2.69 -9.96 -34.98
C ASN A 7 -3.24 -8.83 -34.10
N GLY A 8 -2.38 -8.13 -33.37
CA GLY A 8 -2.76 -7.09 -32.41
C GLY A 8 -3.08 -7.64 -31.02
N ASP A 9 -2.73 -8.90 -30.72
CA ASP A 9 -2.94 -9.50 -29.41
C ASP A 9 -1.79 -9.18 -28.44
N VAL A 10 -2.12 -9.05 -27.15
CA VAL A 10 -1.17 -8.67 -26.09
C VAL A 10 -0.18 -9.79 -25.81
N GLN A 11 1.12 -9.46 -25.82
CA GLN A 11 2.24 -10.34 -25.53
C GLN A 11 2.81 -10.11 -24.12
N ASN A 12 3.63 -11.05 -23.63
CA ASN A 12 4.29 -10.96 -22.32
C ASN A 12 5.56 -10.09 -22.31
N GLU A 13 5.83 -9.34 -23.39
CA GLU A 13 6.97 -8.46 -23.50
C GLU A 13 6.58 -7.01 -23.22
N VAL A 14 7.41 -6.30 -22.46
CA VAL A 14 7.19 -4.86 -22.20
C VAL A 14 7.57 -4.08 -23.45
N ALA A 15 6.60 -3.39 -24.06
CA ALA A 15 6.85 -2.49 -25.20
C ALA A 15 7.36 -1.12 -24.75
N ALA A 16 6.76 -0.57 -23.68
CA ALA A 16 7.13 0.73 -23.17
C ALA A 16 6.77 0.88 -21.69
N LEU A 17 7.67 1.49 -20.94
CA LEU A 17 7.37 2.11 -19.65
C LEU A 17 7.00 3.57 -19.91
N VAL A 18 5.80 3.96 -19.46
CA VAL A 18 5.23 5.29 -19.66
C VAL A 18 4.84 5.89 -18.31
N ASP A 19 4.40 7.14 -18.32
CA ASP A 19 3.87 7.84 -17.14
C ASP A 19 4.87 7.97 -15.98
N TRP A 20 6.08 8.42 -16.30
CA TRP A 20 7.19 8.61 -15.37
C TRP A 20 7.02 9.76 -14.34
N HIS A 21 5.85 10.39 -14.26
CA HIS A 21 5.60 11.57 -13.42
C HIS A 21 5.73 11.29 -11.92
N LEU A 22 5.65 10.03 -11.52
CA LEU A 22 5.82 9.56 -10.14
C LEU A 22 7.22 8.99 -9.87
N MET A 23 8.12 9.03 -10.86
CA MET A 23 9.53 8.74 -10.61
C MET A 23 10.10 9.76 -9.62
N HIS A 24 10.93 9.27 -8.72
CA HIS A 24 11.65 10.08 -7.77
C HIS A 24 13.02 9.45 -7.55
N GLU A 25 13.99 10.27 -7.15
CA GLU A 25 15.26 9.75 -6.65
C GLU A 25 14.98 9.08 -5.30
N GLY A 26 14.96 7.75 -5.29
CA GLY A 26 14.51 6.96 -4.16
C GLY A 26 15.18 5.60 -4.10
N SER A 27 14.78 4.79 -3.11
CA SER A 27 15.21 3.40 -3.07
C SER A 27 14.59 2.63 -4.24
N PRO A 28 15.34 1.78 -4.97
CA PRO A 28 14.76 0.93 -6.01
C PRO A 28 13.65 0.00 -5.47
N MET A 29 13.70 -0.32 -4.17
CA MET A 29 12.66 -1.10 -3.51
C MET A 29 11.35 -0.30 -3.34
N SER A 30 11.40 1.04 -3.38
CA SER A 30 10.20 1.87 -3.47
C SER A 30 9.48 1.70 -4.79
N ASP A 31 10.20 1.67 -5.90
CA ASP A 31 9.60 1.51 -7.22
C ASP A 31 9.04 0.10 -7.39
N LEU A 32 9.80 -0.92 -6.93
CA LEU A 32 9.32 -2.31 -6.93
C LEU A 32 8.08 -2.48 -6.06
N ALA A 33 8.07 -1.91 -4.85
CA ALA A 33 6.90 -1.93 -3.98
C ALA A 33 5.70 -1.23 -4.61
N GLN A 34 5.90 -0.05 -5.21
CA GLN A 34 4.83 0.68 -5.89
C GLN A 34 4.24 -0.15 -7.04
N PHE A 35 5.09 -0.78 -7.85
CA PHE A 35 4.67 -1.65 -8.94
C PHE A 35 3.84 -2.83 -8.44
N LEU A 36 4.33 -3.57 -7.45
CA LEU A 36 3.63 -4.75 -6.91
C LEU A 36 2.33 -4.38 -6.19
N VAL A 37 2.23 -3.20 -5.58
CA VAL A 37 0.97 -2.77 -4.95
C VAL A 37 -0.06 -2.32 -5.98
N LEU A 38 0.35 -1.65 -7.06
CA LEU A 38 -0.57 -1.20 -8.11
C LEU A 38 -1.00 -2.31 -9.06
N CYS A 39 -0.12 -3.25 -9.37
CA CYS A 39 -0.30 -4.18 -10.48
C CYS A 39 -0.64 -5.60 -10.03
N CYS A 40 -0.52 -5.93 -8.74
CA CYS A 40 -0.83 -7.26 -8.23
C CYS A 40 -1.89 -7.18 -7.12
N ASP A 41 -2.81 -8.15 -7.12
CA ASP A 41 -3.63 -8.39 -5.95
C ASP A 41 -2.77 -8.90 -4.78
N GLY A 42 -3.37 -8.94 -3.58
CA GLY A 42 -2.65 -9.31 -2.37
C GLY A 42 -2.10 -10.74 -2.37
N ILE A 43 -2.76 -11.69 -3.06
CA ILE A 43 -2.31 -13.08 -3.12
C ILE A 43 -1.12 -13.18 -4.07
N VAL A 44 -1.25 -12.66 -5.29
CA VAL A 44 -0.19 -12.68 -6.30
C VAL A 44 1.05 -11.95 -5.79
N ARG A 45 0.88 -10.79 -5.15
CA ARG A 45 2.00 -10.05 -4.57
C ARG A 45 2.79 -10.88 -3.56
N ARG A 46 2.12 -11.52 -2.59
CA ARG A 46 2.79 -12.34 -1.56
C ARG A 46 3.55 -13.52 -2.16
N GLN A 47 3.07 -14.07 -3.27
CA GLN A 47 3.74 -15.15 -3.97
C GLN A 47 4.94 -14.64 -4.78
N ALA A 48 4.84 -13.45 -5.37
CA ALA A 48 5.84 -12.89 -6.27
C ALA A 48 6.93 -12.07 -5.59
N GLU A 49 6.67 -11.45 -4.43
CA GLU A 49 7.55 -10.42 -3.85
C GLU A 49 8.98 -10.91 -3.59
N THR A 50 9.13 -12.11 -3.02
CA THR A 50 10.46 -12.66 -2.70
C THR A 50 11.25 -12.91 -3.99
N PHE A 51 10.62 -13.54 -4.96
CA PHE A 51 11.21 -13.80 -6.28
C PHE A 51 11.57 -12.49 -6.99
N ALA A 52 10.70 -11.48 -6.95
CA ALA A 52 10.95 -10.21 -7.62
C ALA A 52 12.14 -9.45 -7.02
N ILE A 53 12.29 -9.47 -5.69
CA ILE A 53 13.44 -8.85 -5.00
C ILE A 53 14.74 -9.60 -5.33
N GLU A 54 14.69 -10.93 -5.33
CA GLU A 54 15.83 -11.79 -5.67
C GLU A 54 16.28 -11.58 -7.11
N TYR A 55 15.36 -11.63 -8.06
CA TYR A 55 15.63 -11.38 -9.47
C TYR A 55 16.20 -9.97 -9.72
N TYR A 56 15.63 -8.95 -9.08
CA TYR A 56 16.15 -7.59 -9.16
C TYR A 56 17.59 -7.49 -8.64
N TYR A 57 17.91 -8.18 -7.54
CA TYR A 57 19.26 -8.21 -6.99
C TYR A 57 20.26 -8.91 -7.91
N GLU A 58 19.86 -10.00 -8.56
CA GLU A 58 20.67 -10.68 -9.57
C GLU A 58 20.98 -9.77 -10.75
N CYS A 59 19.96 -9.08 -11.30
CA CYS A 59 20.17 -8.09 -12.36
C CYS A 59 21.13 -6.98 -11.93
N LEU A 60 21.00 -6.47 -10.69
CA LEU A 60 21.95 -5.47 -10.17
C LEU A 60 23.39 -6.01 -10.12
N ILE A 61 23.59 -7.26 -9.68
CA ILE A 61 24.93 -7.86 -9.65
C ILE A 61 25.52 -7.95 -11.06
N GLU A 62 24.72 -8.39 -12.03
CA GLU A 62 25.15 -8.50 -13.43
C GLU A 62 25.55 -7.16 -14.02
N GLU A 63 24.74 -6.12 -13.82
CA GLU A 63 25.03 -4.75 -14.29
C GLU A 63 26.28 -4.15 -13.62
N PHE A 64 26.47 -4.40 -12.32
CA PHE A 64 27.64 -3.90 -11.60
C PHE A 64 28.93 -4.62 -11.99
N ASN A 65 28.87 -5.93 -12.29
CA ASN A 65 30.03 -6.71 -12.74
C ASN A 65 30.67 -6.15 -14.04
N GLY A 66 29.97 -5.29 -14.79
CA GLY A 66 30.48 -4.64 -15.99
C GLY A 66 31.20 -3.28 -15.79
N ASN A 67 30.99 -2.56 -14.68
CA ASN A 67 31.38 -1.13 -14.63
C ASN A 67 31.91 -0.59 -13.29
N ILE A 68 31.54 -1.13 -12.12
CA ILE A 68 31.94 -0.58 -10.80
C ILE A 68 32.09 -1.72 -9.78
N SER A 69 32.96 -1.55 -8.78
CA SER A 69 33.13 -2.45 -7.63
C SER A 69 31.79 -2.97 -7.06
N LYS A 70 31.84 -4.22 -6.54
CA LYS A 70 30.81 -4.97 -5.79
C LYS A 70 29.58 -4.16 -5.35
N VAL A 71 28.38 -4.68 -5.67
CA VAL A 71 27.08 -4.14 -5.24
C VAL A 71 27.15 -3.73 -3.76
N PRO A 72 26.84 -2.46 -3.41
CA PRO A 72 27.10 -1.93 -2.07
C PRO A 72 26.05 -2.34 -1.03
N TYR A 73 25.10 -3.20 -1.40
CA TYR A 73 24.04 -3.70 -0.53
C TYR A 73 23.92 -5.22 -0.63
N THR A 74 23.50 -5.84 0.47
CA THR A 74 23.12 -7.25 0.50
C THR A 74 21.65 -7.43 0.14
N ILE A 75 21.29 -8.64 -0.26
CA ILE A 75 19.89 -8.99 -0.51
C ILE A 75 18.99 -8.77 0.71
N GLU A 76 19.50 -9.04 1.92
CA GLU A 76 18.77 -8.81 3.16
C GLU A 76 18.47 -7.33 3.41
N GLN A 77 19.39 -6.44 3.02
CA GLN A 77 19.16 -4.99 3.08
C GLN A 77 18.07 -4.56 2.09
N LEU A 78 18.02 -5.17 0.90
CA LEU A 78 16.94 -4.91 -0.06
C LEU A 78 15.60 -5.42 0.44
N LYS A 79 15.52 -6.65 0.96
CA LYS A 79 14.30 -7.21 1.57
C LYS A 79 13.77 -6.31 2.69
N LYS A 80 14.66 -5.82 3.56
CA LYS A 80 14.29 -4.86 4.61
C LYS A 80 13.79 -3.53 4.03
N ALA A 81 14.49 -2.97 3.04
CA ALA A 81 14.06 -1.73 2.39
C ALA A 81 12.71 -1.87 1.68
N TYR A 82 12.44 -3.01 1.04
CA TYR A 82 11.15 -3.33 0.45
C TYR A 82 10.02 -3.35 1.48
N ASN A 83 10.21 -3.98 2.64
CA ASN A 83 9.18 -4.03 3.67
C ASN A 83 8.76 -2.63 4.15
N TYR A 84 9.73 -1.72 4.34
CA TYR A 84 9.42 -0.32 4.66
C TYR A 84 8.71 0.38 3.51
N ALA A 85 9.22 0.23 2.29
CA ALA A 85 8.64 0.84 1.12
C ALA A 85 7.20 0.38 0.89
N TYR A 86 6.94 -0.92 0.95
CA TYR A 86 5.62 -1.53 0.77
C TYR A 86 4.57 -0.89 1.67
N LEU A 87 4.87 -0.74 2.97
CA LEU A 87 3.94 -0.12 3.91
C LEU A 87 3.59 1.32 3.47
N THR A 88 4.61 2.13 3.17
CA THR A 88 4.41 3.51 2.73
C THR A 88 3.67 3.59 1.40
N ARG A 89 3.95 2.71 0.43
CA ARG A 89 3.29 2.70 -0.88
C ARG A 89 1.84 2.22 -0.80
N ALA A 90 1.56 1.21 0.02
CA ALA A 90 0.20 0.78 0.29
C ALA A 90 -0.64 1.92 0.89
N LEU A 91 -0.12 2.62 1.90
CA LEU A 91 -0.80 3.78 2.48
C LEU A 91 -0.98 4.93 1.49
N TYR A 92 0.07 5.23 0.71
CA TYR A 92 0.02 6.27 -0.31
C TYR A 92 -1.09 6.00 -1.33
N ILE A 93 -1.19 4.78 -1.85
CA ILE A 93 -2.21 4.41 -2.85
C ILE A 93 -3.61 4.56 -2.28
N ILE A 94 -3.85 4.19 -1.02
CA ILE A 94 -5.17 4.39 -0.42
C ILE A 94 -5.51 5.88 -0.36
N GLY A 95 -4.55 6.75 0.00
CA GLY A 95 -4.75 8.20 -0.02
C GLY A 95 -4.98 8.76 -1.43
N VAL A 96 -4.29 8.22 -2.44
CA VAL A 96 -4.49 8.61 -3.84
C VAL A 96 -5.87 8.17 -4.35
N MET A 97 -6.35 6.99 -3.96
CA MET A 97 -7.68 6.51 -4.36
C MET A 97 -8.81 7.42 -3.88
N GLU A 98 -8.67 8.06 -2.72
CA GLU A 98 -9.63 9.08 -2.23
C GLU A 98 -9.84 10.21 -3.25
N TYR A 99 -8.79 10.61 -3.98
CA TYR A 99 -8.90 11.63 -5.03
C TYR A 99 -9.69 11.14 -6.26
N PHE A 100 -9.62 9.84 -6.57
CA PHE A 100 -10.29 9.24 -7.72
C PHE A 100 -11.74 8.80 -7.43
N VAL A 101 -12.12 8.65 -6.15
CA VAL A 101 -13.46 8.24 -5.70
C VAL A 101 -14.59 9.03 -6.37
N PRO A 102 -14.59 10.38 -6.43
CA PRO A 102 -15.68 11.12 -7.09
C PRO A 102 -15.80 10.82 -8.59
N GLY A 103 -14.68 10.56 -9.26
CA GLY A 103 -14.66 10.20 -10.68
C GLY A 103 -15.20 8.80 -10.92
N ILE A 104 -14.85 7.83 -10.06
CA ILE A 104 -15.36 6.46 -10.12
C ILE A 104 -16.86 6.43 -9.85
N GLU A 105 -17.31 7.17 -8.83
CA GLU A 105 -18.72 7.28 -8.42
C GLU A 105 -19.62 7.68 -9.59
N ALA A 106 -19.21 8.67 -10.39
CA ALA A 106 -19.97 9.15 -11.53
C ALA A 106 -20.27 8.06 -12.58
N HIS A 107 -19.52 6.95 -12.56
CA HIS A 107 -19.65 5.83 -13.48
C HIS A 107 -20.39 4.61 -12.87
N ILE A 108 -20.62 4.59 -11.55
CA ILE A 108 -21.39 3.54 -10.87
C ILE A 108 -22.88 3.88 -10.97
N LYS A 109 -23.63 3.13 -11.77
CA LYS A 109 -25.08 3.33 -11.97
C LYS A 109 -25.95 2.59 -10.96
N ASP A 110 -25.40 1.55 -10.33
CA ASP A 110 -26.11 0.73 -9.35
C ASP A 110 -25.93 1.32 -7.95
N GLU A 111 -27.01 1.79 -7.35
CA GLU A 111 -27.02 2.41 -6.02
C GLU A 111 -26.55 1.46 -4.90
N SER A 112 -26.77 0.15 -5.03
CA SER A 112 -26.32 -0.83 -4.03
C SER A 112 -24.80 -0.98 -4.06
N ILE A 113 -24.21 -1.00 -5.27
CA ILE A 113 -22.77 -1.05 -5.48
C ILE A 113 -22.14 0.28 -5.05
N LYS A 114 -22.81 1.41 -5.33
CA LYS A 114 -22.37 2.74 -4.93
C LYS A 114 -22.31 2.86 -3.41
N ALA A 115 -23.32 2.40 -2.69
CA ALA A 115 -23.34 2.38 -1.22
C ALA A 115 -22.22 1.52 -0.63
N ALA A 116 -22.02 0.30 -1.14
CA ALA A 116 -20.94 -0.59 -0.70
C ALA A 116 -19.55 -0.02 -1.00
N PHE A 117 -19.38 0.61 -2.17
CA PHE A 117 -18.15 1.31 -2.53
C PHE A 117 -17.84 2.47 -1.58
N TYR A 118 -18.84 3.28 -1.22
CA TYR A 118 -18.64 4.36 -0.25
C TYR A 118 -18.29 3.86 1.13
N GLU A 119 -18.98 2.83 1.62
CA GLU A 119 -18.67 2.25 2.93
C GLU A 119 -17.21 1.77 2.97
N SER A 120 -16.78 1.08 1.91
CA SER A 120 -15.40 0.63 1.76
C SER A 120 -14.41 1.81 1.65
N ALA A 121 -14.61 2.72 0.70
CA ALA A 121 -13.73 3.87 0.46
C ALA A 121 -13.63 4.79 1.67
N TYR A 122 -14.74 5.02 2.38
CA TYR A 122 -14.78 5.81 3.61
C TYR A 122 -13.97 5.13 4.71
N ASN A 123 -14.18 3.83 4.95
CA ASN A 123 -13.39 3.08 5.94
C ASN A 123 -11.88 3.11 5.62
N TYR A 124 -11.51 3.01 4.34
CA TYR A 124 -10.13 3.08 3.89
C TYR A 124 -9.52 4.48 4.03
N ALA A 125 -10.24 5.54 3.67
CA ALA A 125 -9.79 6.93 3.83
C ALA A 125 -9.59 7.28 5.32
N TYR A 126 -10.51 6.85 6.18
CA TYR A 126 -10.39 7.05 7.64
C TYR A 126 -9.24 6.28 8.25
N LEU A 127 -9.03 5.03 7.83
CA LEU A 127 -7.90 4.22 8.27
C LEU A 127 -6.57 4.83 7.84
N THR A 128 -6.47 5.27 6.58
CA THR A 128 -5.26 5.86 6.01
C THR A 128 -4.95 7.20 6.63
N ARG A 129 -5.96 8.04 6.86
CA ARG A 129 -5.79 9.33 7.54
C ARG A 129 -5.36 9.14 8.99
N ALA A 130 -5.92 8.15 9.70
CA ALA A 130 -5.48 7.81 11.05
C ALA A 130 -4.05 7.28 11.08
N LEU A 131 -3.69 6.35 10.19
CA LEU A 131 -2.33 5.80 10.10
C LEU A 131 -1.30 6.84 9.65
N TYR A 132 -1.67 7.73 8.72
CA TYR A 132 -0.83 8.85 8.30
C TYR A 132 -0.64 9.84 9.44
N ILE A 133 -1.71 10.21 10.17
CA ILE A 133 -1.61 11.09 11.34
C ILE A 133 -0.72 10.44 12.40
N ILE A 134 -0.90 9.15 12.72
CA ILE A 134 -0.08 8.45 13.71
C ILE A 134 1.38 8.42 13.25
N GLY A 135 1.67 8.01 12.01
CA GLY A 135 3.03 7.92 11.49
C GLY A 135 3.73 9.29 11.36
N VAL A 136 3.01 10.32 10.90
CA VAL A 136 3.52 11.70 10.85
C VAL A 136 3.74 12.23 12.26
N MET A 137 2.80 12.00 13.17
CA MET A 137 2.93 12.47 14.54
C MET A 137 4.01 11.73 15.32
N GLU A 138 4.28 10.45 15.05
CA GLU A 138 5.37 9.72 15.66
C GLU A 138 6.74 10.14 15.11
N TYR A 139 6.79 10.55 13.83
CA TYR A 139 7.96 11.19 13.23
C TYR A 139 8.26 12.57 13.86
N PHE A 140 7.22 13.38 14.16
CA PHE A 140 7.38 14.70 14.77
C PHE A 140 7.43 14.69 16.31
N VAL A 141 6.83 13.68 16.95
CA VAL A 141 6.72 13.49 18.40
C VAL A 141 6.98 12.02 18.73
N PRO A 142 8.26 11.62 18.85
CA PRO A 142 8.61 10.25 19.22
C PRO A 142 7.99 9.87 20.58
N GLY A 143 7.28 8.74 20.65
CA GLY A 143 6.62 8.26 21.87
C GLY A 143 5.18 8.75 22.07
N ILE A 144 4.52 9.20 21.00
CA ILE A 144 3.14 9.72 21.08
C ILE A 144 2.12 8.69 21.61
N GLU A 145 2.39 7.39 21.51
CA GLU A 145 1.58 6.33 22.13
C GLU A 145 1.35 6.57 23.64
N ALA A 146 2.33 7.12 24.35
CA ALA A 146 2.20 7.46 25.78
C ALA A 146 1.23 8.64 26.02
N HIS A 147 1.04 9.50 25.02
CA HIS A 147 0.15 10.66 25.05
C HIS A 147 -1.26 10.38 24.49
N ILE A 148 -1.44 9.32 23.69
CA ILE A 148 -2.75 8.87 23.19
C ILE A 148 -3.69 8.49 24.34
N ASN A 149 -3.17 8.20 25.54
CA ASN A 149 -3.98 7.90 26.72
C ASN A 149 -4.69 9.11 27.36
N ASP A 150 -4.35 10.34 26.97
CA ASP A 150 -5.00 11.57 27.42
C ASP A 150 -6.44 11.69 26.85
N GLU A 151 -7.44 11.90 27.70
CA GLU A 151 -8.85 11.99 27.29
C GLU A 151 -9.15 13.17 26.36
N SER A 152 -8.42 14.29 26.48
CA SER A 152 -8.60 15.44 25.60
C SER A 152 -8.12 15.16 24.18
N ILE A 153 -7.06 14.37 24.05
CA ILE A 153 -6.53 13.88 22.77
C ILE A 153 -7.46 12.80 22.21
N LYS A 154 -7.95 11.86 23.03
CA LYS A 154 -8.97 10.87 22.60
C LYS A 154 -10.24 11.53 22.08
N ALA A 155 -10.71 12.60 22.72
CA ALA A 155 -11.87 13.37 22.28
C ALA A 155 -11.61 14.05 20.93
N ALA A 156 -10.44 14.68 20.73
CA ALA A 156 -10.05 15.25 19.44
C ALA A 156 -9.89 14.19 18.33
N PHE A 157 -9.39 13.00 18.67
CA PHE A 157 -9.36 11.83 17.78
C PHE A 157 -10.77 11.27 17.51
N TYR A 158 -11.70 11.34 18.46
CA TYR A 158 -13.08 10.90 18.28
C TYR A 158 -13.88 11.85 17.38
N GLU A 159 -13.71 13.16 17.56
CA GLU A 159 -14.33 14.21 16.74
C GLU A 159 -13.77 14.24 15.32
N SER A 160 -12.48 13.93 15.13
CA SER A 160 -11.88 13.75 13.79
C SER A 160 -12.20 12.39 13.14
N GLY A 161 -12.87 11.49 13.87
CA GLY A 161 -13.18 10.12 13.46
C GLY A 161 -11.99 9.15 13.46
N ALA A 162 -10.80 9.60 13.83
CA ALA A 162 -9.59 8.77 13.97
C ALA A 162 -9.69 7.73 15.10
N LEU A 163 -10.49 7.96 16.16
CA LEU A 163 -10.71 6.94 17.20
C LEU A 163 -11.57 5.76 16.70
N ARG A 164 -12.47 5.98 15.73
CA ARG A 164 -13.19 4.88 15.07
C ARG A 164 -12.23 4.03 14.23
N SER A 165 -11.27 4.68 13.56
CA SER A 165 -10.18 4.01 12.85
C SER A 165 -9.25 3.24 13.79
N PHE A 166 -8.98 3.75 15.00
CA PHE A 166 -8.18 3.08 16.02
C PHE A 166 -8.88 1.83 16.56
N HIS A 167 -10.19 1.88 16.80
CA HIS A 167 -10.97 0.69 17.14
C HIS A 167 -11.04 -0.31 15.99
N ALA A 168 -11.17 0.15 14.74
CA ALA A 168 -11.10 -0.71 13.56
C ALA A 168 -9.71 -1.37 13.39
N LEU A 169 -8.62 -0.68 13.77
CA LEU A 169 -7.26 -1.24 13.81
C LEU A 169 -7.11 -2.30 14.91
N GLN A 170 -7.66 -2.06 16.11
CA GLN A 170 -7.67 -3.05 17.19
C GLN A 170 -8.50 -4.29 16.83
N ASP A 171 -9.61 -4.10 16.12
CA ASP A 171 -10.45 -5.21 15.64
C ASP A 171 -9.80 -5.95 14.45
N ALA A 172 -9.04 -5.25 13.60
CA ALA A 172 -8.21 -5.84 12.54
C ALA A 172 -7.01 -6.62 13.11
N ASP A 173 -6.41 -6.16 14.21
CA ASP A 173 -5.32 -6.86 14.90
C ASP A 173 -5.82 -8.17 15.55
N LYS A 174 -7.04 -8.17 16.12
CA LYS A 174 -7.73 -9.40 16.57
C LYS A 174 -8.04 -10.38 15.44
N LEU A 175 -8.42 -9.87 14.26
CA LEU A 175 -8.64 -10.66 13.05
C LEU A 175 -7.34 -11.32 12.55
N LEU A 176 -6.21 -10.60 12.61
CA LEU A 176 -4.89 -11.12 12.25
C LEU A 176 -4.35 -12.14 13.26
N GLN A 177 -4.81 -12.07 14.52
CA GLN A 177 -4.50 -13.01 15.59
C GLN A 177 -5.40 -14.26 15.63
N GLY A 178 -6.34 -14.40 14.68
CA GLY A 178 -7.12 -15.62 14.46
C GLY A 178 -8.44 -15.73 15.23
N GLU A 179 -8.94 -14.65 15.83
CA GLU A 179 -10.27 -14.64 16.46
C GLU A 179 -11.37 -14.43 15.39
N GLN A 180 -11.64 -15.46 14.56
CA GLN A 180 -12.42 -15.33 13.33
C GLN A 180 -13.95 -15.34 13.45
N ASN A 181 -14.58 -15.67 14.58
CA ASN A 181 -15.96 -16.19 14.51
C ASN A 181 -17.12 -15.20 14.59
N ASP A 182 -16.96 -13.96 15.06
CA ASP A 182 -18.14 -13.07 15.29
C ASP A 182 -18.20 -11.79 14.43
N LEU A 183 -17.16 -11.46 13.65
CA LEU A 183 -17.15 -10.21 12.86
C LEU A 183 -17.65 -10.36 11.41
N PHE A 184 -17.47 -11.52 10.76
CA PHE A 184 -17.96 -11.73 9.38
C PHE A 184 -19.49 -11.55 9.28
N ILE A 185 -20.22 -11.99 10.30
CA ILE A 185 -21.68 -11.81 10.41
C ILE A 185 -22.06 -10.33 10.60
N LYS A 186 -21.18 -9.51 11.18
CA LYS A 186 -21.44 -8.10 11.50
C LYS A 186 -21.12 -7.14 10.34
N PHE A 187 -20.22 -7.53 9.44
CA PHE A 187 -19.82 -6.76 8.26
C PHE A 187 -20.33 -7.31 6.92
N GLY A 188 -21.12 -8.39 6.94
CA GLY A 188 -21.83 -8.88 5.75
C GLY A 188 -20.92 -9.35 4.62
N LEU A 189 -19.80 -10.00 4.95
CA LEU A 189 -18.89 -10.68 4.01
C LEU A 189 -19.03 -12.20 4.13
#